data_AF-A0AAU9AL93-F1
#
_entry.id   AF-A0AAU9AL93-F1
#
_cell.length_a   1.000
_cell.length_b   1.000
_cell.length_c   1.000
_cell.angle_alpha   90.00
_cell.angle_beta   90.00
_cell.angle_gamma   90.00
#
_symmetry.space_group_name_H-M   'P 1'
#
loop_
_entity.id
_entity.type
_entity.pdbx_description
1 polymer ?
#
loop_
_entity_poly.entity_id
_entity_poly.type
_entity_poly.pdbx_seq_one_letter_code
_entity_poly.pdbx_strand_id
1 'polypeptide(L)'
;MSVGLPQEAAAVRINRYEKGVHDADLATARRIAQSLGVPLAFLYADTDVLAEAILTLGLLSKSEQRKAVADLKARLAQVGAMGEKD
;
A
#
# COMPACT_ATOMS: atom_id res chain seq x y z
N MET A 1 -20.68 -11.97 -0.14
CA MET A 1 -20.65 -10.64 0.52
C MET A 1 -19.44 -9.92 -0.01
N SER A 2 -19.63 -8.90 -0.85
CA SER A 2 -18.54 -8.05 -1.32
C SER A 2 -18.01 -7.29 -0.10
N VAL A 3 -16.76 -7.57 0.29
CA VAL A 3 -16.02 -6.67 1.18
C VAL A 3 -15.76 -5.42 0.33
N GLY A 4 -16.73 -4.51 0.37
CA GLY A 4 -16.64 -3.23 -0.30
C GLY A 4 -15.54 -2.43 0.37
N LEU A 5 -14.35 -2.46 -0.22
CA LEU A 5 -13.37 -1.40 0.00
C LEU A 5 -14.11 -0.07 -0.16
N PRO A 6 -13.96 0.90 0.75
CA PRO A 6 -14.62 2.19 0.63
C PRO A 6 -14.21 2.81 -0.71
N GLN A 7 -15.17 2.89 -1.63
CA GLN A 7 -14.98 3.38 -3.00
C GLN A 7 -14.39 4.81 -3.02
N GLU A 8 -14.47 5.52 -1.90
CA GLU A 8 -14.01 6.91 -1.73
C GLU A 8 -12.49 7.03 -1.57
N ALA A 9 -11.77 5.97 -1.19
CA ALA A 9 -10.30 6.00 -1.07
C ALA A 9 -9.58 5.84 -2.43
N ALA A 10 -10.31 5.49 -3.48
CA ALA A 10 -9.74 5.09 -4.77
C ALA A 10 -9.16 6.24 -5.61
N ALA A 11 -9.40 7.51 -5.24
CA ALA A 11 -8.99 8.67 -6.05
C ALA A 11 -7.92 9.58 -5.42
N VAL A 12 -7.33 9.21 -4.26
CA VAL A 12 -6.42 10.11 -3.52
C VAL A 12 -5.00 9.53 -3.41
N ARG A 13 -4.33 9.31 -4.55
CA ARG A 13 -2.88 9.04 -4.59
C ARG A 13 -2.15 10.27 -5.11
N ILE A 14 -1.12 10.72 -4.40
CA ILE A 14 -0.27 11.84 -4.82
C ILE A 14 0.65 11.32 -5.93
N ASN A 15 0.47 11.80 -7.16
CA ASN A 15 1.34 11.41 -8.27
C ASN A 15 2.72 12.09 -8.13
N ARG A 16 3.80 11.30 -8.16
CA ARG A 16 5.18 11.81 -8.08
C ARG A 16 5.57 12.64 -9.31
N TYR A 17 4.82 12.58 -10.41
CA TYR A 17 5.06 13.37 -11.64
C TYR A 17 4.38 14.74 -11.65
N GLU A 18 3.39 15.00 -10.78
CA GLU A 18 2.76 16.32 -10.63
C GLU A 18 3.67 17.32 -9.88
N LYS A 19 4.78 16.83 -9.31
CA LYS A 19 5.73 17.55 -8.45
C LYS A 19 6.80 18.33 -9.21
N GLY A 20 6.44 19.00 -10.30
CA GLY A 20 7.29 20.04 -10.86
C GLY A 20 7.25 21.34 -10.06
N VAL A 21 6.22 21.56 -9.23
CA VAL A 21 5.93 22.91 -8.72
C VAL A 21 5.78 23.01 -7.21
N HIS A 22 5.18 22.05 -6.51
CA HIS A 22 5.17 22.05 -5.03
C HIS A 22 5.16 20.62 -4.50
N ASP A 23 6.23 20.19 -3.83
CA ASP A 23 6.13 19.06 -2.91
C ASP A 23 5.02 19.40 -1.92
N ALA A 24 3.91 18.67 -1.94
CA ALA A 24 3.01 18.67 -0.79
C ALA A 24 3.89 18.30 0.42
N ASP A 25 4.12 19.28 1.30
CA ASP A 25 4.89 19.09 2.53
C ASP A 25 4.41 17.79 3.17
N LEU A 26 5.35 16.95 3.59
CA LEU A 26 5.09 15.68 4.25
C LEU A 26 4.09 15.85 5.41
N ALA A 27 4.07 17.01 6.07
CA ALA A 27 3.07 17.36 7.07
C ALA A 27 1.64 17.40 6.51
N THR A 28 1.44 17.99 5.33
CA THR A 28 0.15 18.04 4.62
C THR A 28 -0.29 16.64 4.22
N ALA A 29 0.60 15.85 3.60
CA ALA A 29 0.27 14.48 3.22
C ALA A 29 -0.08 13.61 4.44
N ARG A 30 0.61 13.81 5.57
CA ARG A 30 0.27 13.15 6.83
C ARG A 30 -1.13 13.53 7.34
N ARG A 31 -1.50 14.81 7.26
CA ARG A 31 -2.84 15.29 7.65
C ARG A 31 -3.92 14.67 6.77
N ILE A 32 -3.68 14.59 5.45
CA ILE A 32 -4.58 13.93 4.49
C ILE A 32 -4.73 12.45 4.82
N ALA A 33 -3.61 11.74 5.03
CA ALA A 33 -3.64 10.32 5.38
C ALA A 33 -4.44 10.07 6.68
N GLN A 34 -4.24 10.92 7.70
CA GLN A 34 -4.98 10.87 8.95
C GLN A 34 -6.48 11.14 8.76
N SER A 35 -6.86 12.16 7.97
CA SER A 35 -8.28 12.46 7.72
C SER A 35 -8.99 11.34 6.95
N LEU A 36 -8.25 10.62 6.10
CA LEU A 36 -8.76 9.47 5.34
C LEU A 36 -8.68 8.14 6.12
N GLY A 37 -8.01 8.10 7.27
CA GLY A 37 -7.81 6.87 8.02
C GLY A 37 -6.92 5.83 7.32
N VAL A 38 -6.02 6.27 6.43
CA VAL A 38 -5.15 5.40 5.62
C VAL A 38 -3.68 5.54 6.03
N PRO A 39 -2.83 4.52 5.78
CA PRO A 39 -1.39 4.66 5.97
C PRO A 39 -0.81 5.75 5.07
N LEU A 40 0.11 6.57 5.56
CA LEU A 40 0.77 7.62 4.75
C LEU A 40 1.40 7.06 3.47
N ALA A 41 1.96 5.85 3.53
CA ALA A 41 2.57 5.19 2.37
C ALA A 41 1.56 4.88 1.24
N PHE A 42 0.26 4.77 1.55
CA PHE A 42 -0.79 4.57 0.55
C PHE A 42 -0.82 5.72 -0.47
N LEU A 43 -0.65 6.97 0.01
CA LEU A 43 -0.68 8.16 -0.83
C LEU A 43 0.48 8.22 -1.84
N TYR A 44 1.55 7.44 -1.61
CA TYR A 44 2.78 7.47 -2.40
C TYR A 44 3.13 6.13 -3.06
N ALA A 45 2.26 5.12 -2.94
CA ALA A 45 2.48 3.83 -3.59
C ALA A 45 2.61 4.04 -5.11
N ASP A 46 3.50 3.29 -5.78
CA ASP A 46 3.75 3.47 -7.22
C ASP A 46 2.67 2.83 -8.10
N THR A 47 2.07 1.71 -7.66
CA THR A 47 1.02 0.99 -8.40
C THR A 47 -0.24 0.80 -7.55
N ASP A 48 -1.38 0.55 -8.20
CA ASP A 48 -2.64 0.27 -7.49
C ASP A 48 -2.54 -0.98 -6.60
N VAL A 49 -1.86 -2.02 -7.09
CA VAL A 49 -1.63 -3.26 -6.33
C VAL A 49 -0.79 -3.00 -5.07
N LEU A 50 0.24 -2.15 -5.16
CA LEU A 50 1.03 -1.75 -3.99
C LEU A 50 0.20 -0.90 -3.02
N ALA A 51 -0.63 0.00 -3.53
CA ALA A 51 -1.51 0.81 -2.71
C ALA A 51 -2.52 -0.07 -1.95
N GLU A 52 -3.14 -1.02 -2.64
CA GLU A 52 -4.08 -1.98 -2.04
C GLU A 52 -3.39 -2.85 -0.99
N ALA A 53 -2.17 -3.35 -1.25
CA ALA A 53 -1.39 -4.11 -0.28
C ALA A 53 -1.05 -3.27 0.97
N ILE A 54 -0.62 -2.02 0.80
CA ILE A 54 -0.30 -1.11 1.90
C ILE A 54 -1.56 -0.80 2.73
N LEU A 55 -2.67 -0.49 2.07
CA LEU A 55 -3.94 -0.20 2.74
C LEU A 55 -4.43 -1.42 3.52
N THR A 56 -4.47 -2.58 2.87
CA THR A 56 -4.93 -3.84 3.47
C THR A 56 -4.09 -4.21 4.69
N LEU A 57 -2.75 -4.14 4.57
CA LEU A 57 -1.86 -4.38 5.72
C LEU A 57 -2.07 -3.35 6.84
N GLY A 58 -2.30 -2.08 6.48
CA GLY A 58 -2.56 -1.01 7.44
C GLY A 58 -3.80 -1.21 8.29
N LEU A 59 -4.81 -1.92 7.78
CA LEU A 59 -6.07 -2.21 8.47
C LEU A 59 -6.01 -3.47 9.36
N LEU A 60 -5.00 -4.32 9.20
CA LEU A 60 -4.82 -5.54 9.99
C LEU A 60 -4.18 -5.27 11.36
N SER A 61 -4.41 -6.16 12.32
CA SER A 61 -3.66 -6.14 13.58
C SER A 61 -2.17 -6.40 13.35
N LYS A 62 -1.30 -5.96 14.28
CA LYS A 62 0.15 -6.21 14.18
C LYS A 62 0.48 -7.71 14.03
N SER A 63 -0.33 -8.60 14.59
CA SER A 63 -0.11 -10.05 14.45
C SER A 63 -0.48 -10.56 13.07
N GLU A 64 -1.58 -10.08 12.49
CA GLU A 64 -2.02 -10.46 11.14
C GLU A 64 -1.10 -9.86 10.08
N GLN A 65 -0.63 -8.63 10.27
CA GLN A 65 0.41 -8.02 9.42
C GLN A 65 1.65 -8.90 9.32
N ARG A 66 2.15 -9.40 10.47
CA ARG A 66 3.32 -10.30 10.50
C ARG A 66 3.07 -11.61 9.75
N LYS A 67 1.87 -12.20 9.89
CA LYS A 67 1.48 -13.42 9.18
C LYS A 67 1.42 -13.18 7.67
N ALA A 68 0.72 -12.13 7.24
CA ALA A 68 0.61 -11.78 5.82
C ALA A 68 1.99 -11.53 5.17
N VAL A 69 2.89 -10.81 5.85
CA VAL A 69 4.27 -10.62 5.37
C VAL A 69 5.04 -11.92 5.30
N ALA A 70 4.87 -12.84 6.25
CA ALA A 70 5.50 -14.15 6.21
C ALA A 70 5.02 -14.98 5.01
N ASP A 71 3.72 -14.97 4.72
CA ASP A 71 3.13 -15.67 3.57
C ASP A 71 3.66 -15.12 2.24
N LEU A 72 3.77 -13.79 2.12
CA LEU A 72 4.35 -13.14 0.94
C LEU A 72 5.84 -13.52 0.76
N LYS A 73 6.61 -13.58 1.84
CA LYS A 73 8.01 -14.03 1.81
C LYS A 73 8.14 -15.49 1.38
N ALA A 74 7.25 -16.37 1.88
CA ALA A 74 7.24 -17.77 1.50
C ALA A 74 6.96 -17.95 0.00
N ARG A 75 6.01 -17.18 -0.56
CA ARG A 75 5.73 -17.17 -2.00
C ARG A 75 6.94 -16.70 -2.82
N LEU A 76 7.62 -15.65 -2.37
CA LEU A 76 8.83 -15.18 -3.05
C LEU A 76 9.92 -16.26 -3.08
N ALA A 77 10.12 -16.99 -1.98
CA ALA A 77 11.08 -18.10 -1.93
C ALA A 77 10.71 -19.24 -2.90
N GLN A 78 9.41 -19.53 -3.07
CA GLN A 78 8.94 -20.54 -4.02
C GLN A 78 9.14 -20.11 -5.48
N VAL A 79 8.97 -18.83 -5.79
CA VAL A 79 9.25 -18.28 -7.13
C VAL A 79 10.75 -18.37 -7.45
N GLY A 80 11.62 -18.07 -6.48
CA GLY A 80 13.07 -18.24 -6.64
C GLY A 80 13.49 -19.68 -6.92
N ALA A 81 12.88 -20.65 -6.23
CA ALA A 81 13.18 -22.08 -6.40
C ALA A 81 12.69 -22.67 -7.75
N MET A 82 11.76 -22.00 -8.44
CA MET A 82 11.25 -22.45 -9.73
C MET A 82 12.06 -21.90 -10.91
N GLY A 83 12.88 -20.86 -10.70
CA GLY A 83 13.76 -20.26 -11.72
C GLY A 83 15.16 -20.87 -11.80
N GLU A 84 15.48 -21.89 -11.00
CA GLU A 84 16.78 -22.57 -10.96
C GLU A 84 16.75 -23.95 -11.66
N LYS A 85 15.67 -24.25 -12.39
CA LYS A 85 15.41 -25.55 -13.04
C LYS A 85 15.52 -25.52 -14.58
N ASP A 86 16.08 -24.46 -15.15
CA ASP A 86 16.37 -24.33 -16.59
C ASP A 86 17.88 -24.33 -16.87
#